data_AF-A0A553AXK9-F1
#
_entry.id   AF-A0A553AXK9-F1
#
_cell.length_a   1.000
_cell.length_b   1.000
_cell.length_c   1.000
_cell.angle_alpha   90.00
_cell.angle_beta   90.00
_cell.angle_gamma   90.00
#
_symmetry.space_group_name_H-M   'P 1'
#
loop_
_entity.id
_entity.type
_entity.pdbx_description
1 polymer ?
#
loop_
_entity_poly.entity_id
_entity_poly.type
_entity_poly.pdbx_seq_one_letter_code
_entity_poly.pdbx_strand_id
1 'polypeptide(L)'
;MGAAMISVKLDWQGEGNIARRQTSGWGERAWCRECGSGLFFRMTGENDFAGNYDIPLGLFDDPNGFVIAHEIYIDHKPDSFAYAGSENRKLLTRADCVAQFPLLDSEQARSKP
;
A
#
# COMPACT_ATOMS: atom_id res chain seq x y z
N MET A 1 -1.27 3.44 6.63
CA MET A 1 -1.17 3.75 5.18
C MET A 1 -2.36 3.08 4.51
N GLY A 2 -3.34 3.83 4.04
CA GLY A 2 -4.48 3.27 3.30
C GLY A 2 -4.03 2.90 1.89
N ALA A 3 -4.32 1.69 1.44
CA ALA A 3 -4.11 1.25 0.07
C ALA A 3 -5.43 1.36 -0.69
N ALA A 4 -5.46 2.16 -1.76
CA ALA A 4 -6.51 2.08 -2.76
C ALA A 4 -6.15 0.90 -3.68
N MET A 5 -6.89 -0.20 -3.58
CA MET A 5 -6.80 -1.29 -4.55
C MET A 5 -7.46 -0.81 -5.84
N ILE A 6 -6.68 -0.43 -6.85
CA ILE A 6 -7.20 0.02 -8.13
C ILE A 6 -6.93 -1.05 -9.19
N SER A 7 -7.98 -1.72 -9.67
CA SER A 7 -7.93 -2.52 -10.90
C SER A 7 -8.08 -1.60 -12.12
N VAL A 8 -7.13 -0.68 -12.31
CA VAL A 8 -7.05 0.15 -13.53
C VAL A 8 -5.93 -0.34 -14.42
N LYS A 9 -6.13 -0.15 -15.72
CA LYS A 9 -5.08 -0.24 -16.71
C LYS A 9 -4.08 0.89 -16.47
N LEU A 10 -2.89 0.55 -15.99
CA LEU A 10 -1.79 1.49 -15.80
C LEU A 10 -0.98 1.61 -17.09
N ASP A 11 -0.74 2.83 -17.54
CA ASP A 11 0.19 3.16 -18.62
C ASP A 11 1.40 3.87 -18.01
N TRP A 12 2.60 3.30 -18.21
CA TRP A 12 3.82 3.82 -17.62
C TRP A 12 4.57 4.70 -18.62
N GLN A 13 4.82 5.95 -18.22
CA GLN A 13 5.65 6.89 -18.98
C GLN A 13 6.99 7.08 -18.26
N GLY A 14 8.09 7.21 -19.01
CA GLY A 14 9.42 7.47 -18.45
C GLY A 14 10.00 6.29 -17.64
N GLU A 15 9.77 5.05 -18.07
CA GLU A 15 10.16 3.83 -17.34
C GLU A 15 11.64 3.77 -16.95
N GLY A 16 12.53 4.43 -17.69
CA GLY A 16 13.97 4.55 -17.34
C GLY A 16 14.23 5.17 -15.97
N ASN A 17 13.28 5.96 -15.46
CA ASN A 17 13.35 6.60 -14.14
C ASN A 17 12.66 5.78 -13.04
N ILE A 18 12.05 4.63 -13.38
CA ILE A 18 11.32 3.79 -12.42
C ILE A 18 12.24 2.65 -11.97
N ALA A 19 12.75 2.73 -10.74
CA ALA A 19 13.39 1.59 -10.09
C ALA A 19 12.34 0.67 -9.47
N ARG A 20 12.56 -0.64 -9.57
CA ARG A 20 11.71 -1.69 -8.98
C ARG A 20 12.58 -2.65 -8.18
N ARG A 21 12.06 -3.15 -7.06
CA ARG A 21 12.74 -4.17 -6.25
C ARG A 21 11.73 -5.10 -5.60
N GLN A 22 12.00 -6.40 -5.68
CA GLN A 22 11.29 -7.39 -4.89
C GLN A 22 11.68 -7.23 -3.42
N THR A 23 10.70 -6.86 -2.59
CA THR A 23 10.94 -6.53 -1.17
C THR A 23 10.57 -7.65 -0.22
N SER A 24 9.60 -8.48 -0.61
CA SER A 24 9.14 -9.68 0.09
C SER A 24 8.92 -10.84 -0.90
N GLY A 25 8.58 -12.03 -0.40
CA GLY A 25 8.19 -13.16 -1.27
C GLY A 25 6.96 -12.88 -2.14
N TRP A 26 6.17 -11.86 -1.80
CA TRP A 26 4.85 -11.59 -2.39
C TRP A 26 4.67 -10.12 -2.82
N GLY A 27 5.71 -9.29 -2.75
CA GLY A 27 5.59 -7.84 -2.89
C GLY A 27 6.79 -7.15 -3.52
N GLU A 28 6.52 -6.45 -4.62
CA GLU A 28 7.45 -5.55 -5.31
C GLU A 28 7.16 -4.10 -4.95
N ARG A 29 8.20 -3.29 -4.78
CA ARG A 29 8.06 -1.84 -4.58
C ARG A 29 8.80 -1.10 -5.68
N ALA A 30 8.25 0.04 -6.08
CA ALA A 30 8.87 0.94 -7.04
C ALA A 30 9.02 2.36 -6.51
N TRP A 31 10.05 3.05 -6.99
CA TRP A 31 10.35 4.43 -6.65
C TRP A 31 11.01 5.17 -7.82
N CYS A 32 10.95 6.49 -7.80
CA CYS A 32 11.65 7.34 -8.76
C CYS A 32 13.16 7.33 -8.47
N ARG A 33 13.98 7.06 -9.49
CA ARG A 33 15.45 7.04 -9.37
C ARG A 33 16.05 8.41 -9.06
N GLU A 34 15.38 9.48 -9.48
CA GLU A 34 15.89 10.85 -9.38
C GLU A 34 15.56 11.49 -8.03
N CYS A 35 14.30 11.42 -7.59
CA CYS A 35 13.84 12.08 -6.37
C CYS A 35 13.55 11.14 -5.19
N GLY A 36 13.56 9.82 -5.42
CA GLY A 36 13.33 8.81 -4.38
C GLY A 36 11.86 8.62 -3.97
N SER A 37 10.92 9.37 -4.53
CA SER A 37 9.48 9.22 -4.22
C SER A 37 8.99 7.80 -4.50
N GLY A 38 8.22 7.23 -3.57
CA GLY A 38 7.55 5.95 -3.77
C GLY A 38 6.50 6.06 -4.86
N LEU A 39 6.48 5.10 -5.79
CA LEU A 39 5.58 5.10 -6.96
C LEU A 39 4.45 4.10 -6.81
N PHE A 40 4.76 2.86 -6.43
CA PHE A 40 3.75 1.84 -6.18
C PHE A 40 4.28 0.68 -5.33
N PHE A 41 3.34 -0.06 -4.79
CA PHE A 41 3.53 -1.44 -4.36
C PHE A 41 2.76 -2.35 -5.33
N ARG A 42 3.32 -3.50 -5.70
CA ARG A 42 2.68 -4.51 -6.56
C ARG A 42 2.68 -5.86 -5.87
N MET A 43 1.50 -6.48 -5.82
CA MET A 43 1.33 -7.85 -5.34
C MET A 43 1.88 -8.82 -6.39
N THR A 44 2.91 -9.59 -6.04
CA THR A 44 3.53 -10.57 -6.95
C THR A 44 3.31 -12.02 -6.50
N GLY A 45 2.79 -12.24 -5.29
CA GLY A 45 2.50 -13.58 -4.80
C GLY A 45 1.33 -14.22 -5.56
N GLU A 46 1.37 -15.53 -5.75
CA GLU A 46 0.31 -16.30 -6.40
C GLU A 46 -0.94 -16.35 -5.51
N ASN A 47 -1.83 -15.37 -5.67
CA ASN A 47 -3.13 -15.26 -5.00
C ASN A 47 -4.10 -14.41 -5.83
N ASP A 48 -5.34 -14.25 -5.36
CA ASP A 48 -6.41 -13.50 -6.06
C ASP A 48 -6.08 -12.01 -6.29
N PHE A 49 -5.10 -11.47 -5.58
CA PHE A 49 -4.64 -10.09 -5.70
C PHE A 49 -3.36 -9.95 -6.52
N ALA A 50 -2.84 -11.03 -7.10
CA ALA A 50 -1.65 -11.00 -7.94
C ALA A 50 -1.80 -10.00 -9.09
N GLY A 51 -0.80 -9.15 -9.28
CA GLY A 51 -0.81 -8.09 -10.29
C GLY A 51 -1.52 -6.81 -9.87
N ASN A 52 -2.18 -6.77 -8.70
CA ASN A 52 -2.75 -5.52 -8.18
C ASN A 52 -1.65 -4.55 -7.76
N TYR A 53 -1.96 -3.26 -7.91
CA TYR A 53 -1.10 -2.15 -7.54
C TYR A 53 -1.76 -1.30 -6.45
N ASP A 54 -0.94 -0.91 -5.48
CA ASP A 54 -1.27 0.15 -4.53
C ASP A 54 -0.46 1.39 -4.90
N ILE A 55 -1.17 2.49 -5.18
CA ILE A 55 -0.58 3.77 -5.59
C ILE A 55 -0.66 4.77 -4.42
N PRO A 56 0.43 5.44 -4.03
CA PRO A 56 0.39 6.52 -3.04
C PRO A 56 -0.52 7.66 -3.48
N LEU A 57 -1.43 8.09 -2.59
CA LEU A 57 -2.38 9.18 -2.84
C LEU A 57 -1.67 10.50 -3.25
N GLY A 58 -0.47 10.74 -2.75
CA GLY A 58 0.30 11.96 -3.05
C GLY A 58 0.85 12.04 -4.49
N LEU A 59 0.66 11.03 -5.33
CA LEU A 59 1.06 11.05 -6.75
C LEU A 59 -0.02 11.61 -7.68
N PHE A 60 -1.26 11.76 -7.20
CA PHE A 60 -2.34 12.34 -7.98
C PHE A 60 -2.27 13.86 -7.92
N ASP A 61 -2.33 14.53 -9.07
CA ASP A 61 -2.30 16.00 -9.16
C ASP A 61 -3.45 16.65 -8.36
N ASP A 62 -4.62 16.00 -8.35
CA ASP A 62 -5.75 16.36 -7.52
C ASP A 62 -6.23 15.13 -6.71
N PRO A 63 -5.85 15.02 -5.43
CA PRO A 63 -6.30 13.94 -4.55
C PRO A 63 -7.65 14.26 -3.87
N ASN A 64 -8.32 15.36 -4.22
CA ASN A 64 -9.62 15.68 -3.62
C ASN A 64 -10.69 14.68 -4.08
N GLY A 65 -11.67 14.42 -3.20
CA GLY A 65 -12.78 13.51 -3.48
C GLY A 65 -12.48 12.02 -3.24
N PHE A 66 -11.22 11.65 -3.00
CA PHE A 66 -10.91 10.31 -2.50
C PHE A 66 -11.45 10.13 -1.08
N VAL A 67 -12.15 9.00 -0.86
CA VAL A 67 -12.68 8.63 0.45
C VAL A 67 -11.82 7.54 1.06
N ILE A 68 -11.44 7.70 2.32
CA ILE A 68 -10.75 6.64 3.06
C ILE A 68 -11.75 5.51 3.33
N ALA A 69 -11.65 4.43 2.57
CA ALA A 69 -12.49 3.25 2.77
C ALA A 69 -12.00 2.37 3.93
N HIS A 70 -10.68 2.25 4.08
CA HIS A 70 -10.04 1.38 5.07
C HIS A 70 -8.87 2.08 5.76
N GLU A 71 -8.77 1.92 7.07
CA GLU A 71 -7.56 2.18 7.83
C GLU A 71 -7.08 0.88 8.49
N ILE A 72 -5.92 0.41 8.05
CA ILE A 72 -5.33 -0.87 8.48
C ILE A 72 -4.32 -0.67 9.60
N TYR A 73 -4.14 -1.70 10.43
CA TYR A 73 -3.24 -1.73 11.58
C TYR A 73 -3.59 -0.63 12.59
N ILE A 74 -4.89 -0.42 12.81
CA ILE A 74 -5.40 0.65 13.69
C ILE A 74 -4.95 0.49 15.15
N ASP A 75 -4.76 -0.76 15.56
CA ASP A 75 -4.22 -1.18 16.86
C ASP A 75 -2.74 -0.78 17.07
N HIS A 76 -2.04 -0.46 15.98
CA HIS A 76 -0.68 0.08 16.01
C HIS A 76 -0.63 1.60 15.78
N LYS A 77 -1.78 2.28 15.61
CA LYS A 77 -1.81 3.72 15.32
C LYS A 77 -1.38 4.51 16.56
N PRO A 78 -0.33 5.34 16.48
CA PRO A 78 -0.05 6.34 17.51
C PRO A 78 -1.28 7.20 17.81
N ASP A 79 -1.45 7.58 19.07
CA ASP A 79 -2.50 8.50 19.51
C ASP A 79 -2.25 9.95 19.07
N SER A 80 -1.02 10.27 18.65
CA SER A 80 -0.59 11.61 18.24
C SER A 80 -1.17 12.15 16.93
N PHE A 81 -1.94 11.35 16.17
CA PHE A 81 -2.63 11.83 14.96
C PHE A 81 -3.96 11.11 14.70
N ALA A 82 -4.87 11.75 13.96
CA ALA A 82 -6.07 11.14 13.43
C ALA A 82 -6.49 11.82 12.12
N TYR A 83 -7.20 11.09 11.24
CA TYR A 83 -7.76 11.66 10.01
C TYR A 83 -9.13 12.28 10.30
N ALA A 84 -9.29 13.58 10.02
CA ALA A 84 -10.59 14.23 10.08
C ALA A 84 -11.51 13.76 8.94
N GLY A 85 -12.83 13.72 9.18
CA GLY A 85 -13.83 13.39 8.15
C GLY A 85 -13.77 11.94 7.66
N SER A 86 -13.30 11.03 8.51
CA SER A 86 -13.01 9.64 8.15
C SER A 86 -13.85 8.63 8.94
N GLU A 87 -14.97 9.07 9.51
CA GLU A 87 -15.80 8.34 10.48
C GLU A 87 -16.42 7.07 9.89
N ASN A 88 -16.66 7.03 8.58
CA ASN A 88 -17.29 5.90 7.89
C ASN A 88 -16.30 4.84 7.37
N ARG A 89 -15.00 5.00 7.63
CA ARG A 89 -13.99 4.04 7.19
C ARG A 89 -14.05 2.76 8.02
N LYS A 90 -13.73 1.64 7.39
CA LYS A 90 -13.53 0.38 8.11
C LYS A 90 -12.16 0.39 8.79
N LEU A 91 -12.17 0.21 10.10
CA LEU A 91 -10.95 0.05 10.91
C LEU A 91 -10.58 -1.43 10.95
N LEU A 92 -9.34 -1.75 10.60
CA LEU A 92 -8.83 -3.11 10.59
C LEU A 92 -7.62 -3.19 11.52
N THR A 93 -7.66 -4.11 12.48
CA THR A 93 -6.49 -4.44 13.30
C THR A 93 -5.46 -5.23 12.49
N ARG A 94 -4.25 -5.38 13.02
CA ARG A 94 -3.27 -6.31 12.44
C ARG A 94 -3.85 -7.72 12.27
N ALA A 95 -4.56 -8.21 13.29
CA ALA A 95 -5.16 -9.54 13.25
C ALA A 95 -6.20 -9.67 12.12
N ASP A 96 -7.04 -8.64 11.92
CA ASP A 96 -8.00 -8.61 10.81
C ASP A 96 -7.31 -8.60 9.45
N CYS A 97 -6.18 -7.91 9.33
CA CYS A 97 -5.39 -7.88 8.10
C CYS A 97 -4.73 -9.24 7.82
N VAL A 98 -4.15 -9.90 8.82
CA VAL A 98 -3.53 -11.23 8.65
C VAL A 98 -4.58 -12.29 8.33
N ALA A 99 -5.76 -12.21 8.95
CA ALA A 99 -6.88 -13.11 8.64
C ALA A 99 -7.34 -12.98 7.17
N GLN A 100 -7.33 -11.77 6.62
CA GLN A 100 -7.66 -11.51 5.21
C GLN A 100 -6.51 -11.83 4.26
N PHE A 101 -5.27 -11.57 4.69
CA PHE A 101 -4.05 -11.73 3.89
C PHE A 101 -3.01 -12.52 4.70
N PRO A 102 -3.08 -13.86 4.71
CA PRO A 102 -2.18 -14.70 5.50
C PRO A 102 -0.69 -14.49 5.21
N LEU A 103 -0.35 -14.00 4.01
CA LEU A 103 1.03 -13.66 3.62
C LEU A 103 1.65 -12.52 4.46
N LEU A 104 0.84 -11.71 5.15
CA LEU A 104 1.34 -10.64 6.03
C LEU A 104 2.04 -11.19 7.29
N ASP A 105 1.81 -12.45 7.64
CA ASP A 105 2.45 -13.11 8.78
C ASP A 105 3.83 -13.68 8.44
N SER A 106 4.10 -14.01 7.17
CA SER A 106 5.33 -14.67 6.74
C SER A 106 6.59 -13.79 6.79
N GLU A 107 6.44 -12.48 6.86
CA GLU A 107 7.55 -11.50 6.78
C GLU A 107 7.91 -10.88 8.15
N GLN A 108 7.21 -11.25 9.22
CA GLN A 108 7.36 -10.61 10.54
C GLN A 108 8.75 -10.85 11.18
N ALA A 109 9.48 -11.89 10.74
CA ALA A 109 10.83 -12.20 11.21
C ALA A 109 11.91 -11.20 10.73
N ARG A 110 11.63 -10.31 9.76
CA ARG A 110 12.63 -9.40 9.16
C ARG A 110 12.58 -7.95 9.66
N SER A 111 11.61 -7.58 10.48
CA SER A 111 11.27 -6.17 10.74
C SER A 111 11.49 -5.68 12.18
N LYS A 112 12.23 -6.40 13.01
CA LYS A 112 12.63 -5.86 14.32
C LYS A 112 14.15 -5.79 14.41
N PRO A 113 14.77 -4.61 14.54
CA PRO A 113 16.02 -4.52 15.29
C PRO A 113 15.78 -4.89 16.76
#